data_AF-A0A9E5DE85-F1
#
_entry.id   AF-A0A9E5DE85-F1
#
_cell.length_a   1.000
_cell.length_b   1.000
_cell.length_c   1.000
_cell.angle_alpha   90.00
_cell.angle_beta   90.00
_cell.angle_gamma   90.00
#
_symmetry.space_group_name_H-M   'P 1'
#
loop_
_entity.id
_entity.type
_entity.pdbx_description
1 polymer ?
#
loop_
_entity_poly.entity_id
_entity_poly.type
_entity_poly.pdbx_seq_one_letter_code
_entity_poly.pdbx_strand_id
1 'polypeptide(L)'
;MTEITHWADVIAEEAAKNGNKHLVSTGITPSGHIHIGNMREVVTADAAYRAMNDAGLESEFIYIADNYDPLRKVYPFLPESYAEHVGKPISEIPCPCGECKSYAEHFLTPFLEGLEKLGIHPKVYRADELYKSGRFVEAIKAALIKRDDIAKILKEVSGKDVLPEWSPFNP
;
A
#
# COMPACT_ATOMS: atom_id res chain seq x y z
N MET A 1 40.02 11.38 3.11
CA MET A 1 38.70 11.31 3.75
C MET A 1 38.16 9.93 3.48
N THR A 2 37.80 9.17 4.50
CA THR A 2 37.07 7.91 4.31
C THR A 2 35.70 8.27 3.73
N GLU A 3 35.38 7.75 2.55
CA GLU A 3 34.01 7.85 2.02
C GLU A 3 33.09 7.13 3.00
N ILE A 4 32.13 7.87 3.54
CA ILE A 4 31.06 7.31 4.36
C ILE A 4 29.95 6.93 3.38
N THR A 5 29.78 5.64 3.12
CA THR A 5 28.65 5.14 2.34
C THR A 5 27.37 5.27 3.16
N HIS A 6 26.38 6.00 2.67
CA HIS A 6 25.08 6.11 3.33
C HIS A 6 24.26 4.84 3.08
N TRP A 7 23.35 4.48 3.99
CA TRP A 7 22.58 3.23 3.87
C TRP A 7 21.71 3.18 2.61
N ALA A 8 21.27 4.33 2.10
CA ALA A 8 20.50 4.41 0.86
C ALA A 8 21.38 4.11 -0.37
N ASP A 9 22.65 4.48 -0.33
CA ASP A 9 23.61 4.18 -1.41
C ASP A 9 23.88 2.68 -1.47
N VAL A 10 23.98 2.01 -0.31
CA VAL A 10 24.08 0.55 -0.24
C VAL A 10 22.89 -0.12 -0.93
N ILE A 11 21.67 0.38 -0.72
CA ILE A 11 20.47 -0.13 -1.41
C ILE A 11 20.57 0.10 -2.92
N ALA A 12 21.04 1.27 -3.35
CA ALA A 12 21.22 1.57 -4.78
C ALA A 12 22.27 0.64 -5.43
N GLU A 13 23.38 0.38 -4.75
CA GLU A 13 24.40 -0.58 -5.20
C GLU A 13 23.85 -2.01 -5.32
N GLU A 14 23.01 -2.43 -4.39
CA GLU A 14 22.34 -3.73 -4.46
C GLU A 14 21.30 -3.78 -5.58
N ALA A 15 20.53 -2.71 -5.79
CA ALA A 15 19.58 -2.61 -6.88
C ALA A 15 20.29 -2.67 -8.24
N ALA A 16 21.42 -1.98 -8.40
CA ALA A 16 22.21 -1.98 -9.64
C ALA A 16 22.64 -3.41 -10.07
N LYS A 17 22.88 -4.32 -9.11
CA LYS A 17 23.19 -5.73 -9.40
C LYS A 17 22.01 -6.49 -10.03
N ASN A 18 20.79 -6.00 -9.85
CA ASN A 18 19.55 -6.61 -10.33
C ASN A 18 19.00 -5.94 -11.61
N GLY A 19 19.79 -5.08 -12.26
CA GLY A 19 19.44 -4.43 -13.52
C GLY A 19 19.31 -2.91 -13.40
N ASN A 20 18.92 -2.26 -14.50
CA ASN A 20 18.87 -0.80 -14.57
C ASN A 20 17.50 -0.21 -14.15
N LYS A 21 16.41 -0.98 -14.30
CA LYS A 21 15.04 -0.49 -14.12
C LYS A 21 14.46 -1.00 -12.81
N HIS A 22 14.00 -0.08 -11.96
CA HIS A 22 13.49 -0.41 -10.64
C HIS A 22 12.17 0.29 -10.34
N LEU A 23 11.31 -0.38 -9.57
CA LEU A 23 10.08 0.19 -9.04
C LEU A 23 10.16 0.16 -7.51
N VAL A 24 10.26 1.34 -6.91
CA VAL A 24 10.15 1.53 -5.47
C VAL A 24 8.68 1.71 -5.13
N SER A 25 8.16 0.91 -4.20
CA SER A 25 6.74 0.92 -3.85
C SER A 25 6.54 1.05 -2.35
N THR A 26 5.52 1.80 -1.97
CA THR A 26 5.00 1.89 -0.60
C THR A 26 3.48 1.76 -0.62
N GLY A 27 2.87 1.44 0.52
CA GLY A 27 1.42 1.28 0.58
C GLY A 27 0.87 1.33 1.99
N ILE A 28 -0.27 2.00 2.14
CA ILE A 28 -0.96 2.13 3.43
C ILE A 28 -2.47 2.04 3.20
N THR A 29 -3.16 1.31 4.08
CA THR A 29 -4.61 1.37 4.21
C THR A 29 -5.04 2.65 4.96
N PRO A 30 -5.77 3.59 4.33
CA PRO A 30 -6.26 4.82 5.00
C PRO A 30 -7.46 4.55 5.93
N SER A 31 -7.30 3.59 6.85
CA SER A 31 -8.33 3.14 7.80
C SER A 31 -8.51 4.05 9.01
N GLY A 32 -7.71 5.11 9.11
CA GLY A 32 -7.71 6.09 10.20
C GLY A 32 -6.56 7.07 10.03
N HIS A 33 -6.28 7.86 11.06
CA HIS A 33 -5.20 8.86 11.03
C HIS A 33 -3.85 8.19 10.71
N ILE A 34 -3.23 8.61 9.61
CA ILE A 34 -1.92 8.13 9.19
C ILE A 34 -0.85 8.86 10.02
N HIS A 35 -0.09 8.10 10.81
CA HIS A 35 0.85 8.67 11.79
C HIS A 35 2.30 8.64 11.28
N ILE A 36 3.22 9.27 12.02
CA ILE A 36 4.65 9.35 11.66
C ILE A 36 5.31 7.98 11.42
N GLY A 37 4.84 6.93 12.10
CA GLY A 37 5.30 5.56 11.85
C GLY A 37 5.03 5.07 10.42
N ASN A 38 3.89 5.44 9.82
CA ASN A 38 3.60 5.13 8.42
C ASN A 38 4.46 5.97 7.47
N MET A 39 4.70 7.24 7.84
CA MET A 39 5.57 8.13 7.07
C MET A 39 7.00 7.57 6.96
N ARG A 40 7.49 6.83 7.96
CA ARG A 40 8.81 6.19 7.91
C ARG A 40 8.97 5.28 6.68
N GLU A 41 7.93 4.54 6.30
CA GLU A 41 7.97 3.70 5.10
C GLU A 41 8.22 4.55 3.85
N VAL A 42 7.44 5.62 3.68
CA VAL A 42 7.53 6.52 2.52
C VAL A 42 8.86 7.27 2.47
N VAL A 43 9.36 7.77 3.60
CA VAL A 43 10.66 8.46 3.67
C VAL A 43 11.82 7.50 3.38
N THR A 44 11.73 6.26 3.85
CA THR A 44 12.76 5.24 3.58
C THR A 44 12.80 4.90 2.09
N ALA A 45 11.62 4.73 1.48
CA ALA A 45 11.48 4.49 0.05
C ALA A 45 11.96 5.68 -0.79
N ASP A 46 11.61 6.92 -0.42
CA ASP A 46 12.05 8.13 -1.11
C ASP A 46 13.59 8.28 -1.08
N ALA A 47 14.23 8.01 0.06
CA ALA A 47 15.69 8.04 0.16
C ALA A 47 16.36 6.97 -0.72
N ALA A 48 15.82 5.74 -0.75
CA ALA A 48 16.32 4.69 -1.63
C ALA A 48 16.11 5.05 -3.12
N TYR A 49 14.93 5.57 -3.48
CA TYR A 49 14.60 6.04 -4.83
C TYR A 49 15.56 7.13 -5.30
N ARG A 50 15.85 8.14 -4.46
CA ARG A 50 16.81 9.20 -4.78
C ARG A 50 18.21 8.63 -4.96
N ALA A 51 18.68 7.77 -4.06
CA ALA A 51 19.99 7.13 -4.18
C ALA A 51 20.12 6.29 -5.46
N MET A 52 19.06 5.57 -5.84
CA MET A 52 19.03 4.83 -7.12
C MET A 52 19.18 5.77 -8.32
N ASN A 53 18.46 6.90 -8.33
CA ASN A 53 18.56 7.89 -9.41
C ASN A 53 19.94 8.57 -9.44
N ASP A 54 20.50 8.91 -8.27
CA ASP A 54 21.83 9.50 -8.15
C ASP A 54 22.93 8.53 -8.63
N ALA A 55 22.71 7.22 -8.45
CA ALA A 55 23.56 6.15 -9.00
C ALA A 55 23.35 5.90 -10.51
N GLY A 56 22.44 6.64 -11.17
CA GLY A 56 22.17 6.54 -12.61
C GLY A 56 21.20 5.43 -13.02
N LEU A 57 20.48 4.82 -12.07
CA LEU A 57 19.46 3.82 -12.36
C LEU A 57 18.14 4.48 -12.83
N GLU A 58 17.38 3.79 -13.67
CA GLU A 58 16.04 4.19 -14.07
C GLU A 58 15.03 3.70 -13.03
N SER A 59 14.67 4.55 -12.06
CA SER A 59 13.72 4.18 -11.01
C SER A 59 12.38 4.92 -11.10
N GLU A 60 11.30 4.24 -10.73
CA GLU A 60 9.97 4.83 -10.51
C GLU A 60 9.60 4.71 -9.03
N PHE A 61 8.89 5.71 -8.49
CA PHE A 61 8.39 5.68 -7.12
C PHE A 61 6.86 5.71 -7.09
N ILE A 62 6.23 4.71 -6.49
CA ILE A 62 4.78 4.59 -6.39
C ILE A 62 4.32 4.48 -4.94
N TYR A 63 3.09 4.95 -4.72
CA TYR A 63 2.36 4.81 -3.47
C TYR A 63 1.00 4.18 -3.77
N ILE A 64 0.66 3.10 -3.08
CA ILE A 64 -0.62 2.41 -3.23
C ILE A 64 -1.47 2.69 -1.99
N ALA A 65 -2.56 3.43 -2.17
CA ALA A 65 -3.59 3.58 -1.15
C ALA A 65 -4.50 2.35 -1.19
N ASP A 66 -4.42 1.50 -0.17
CA ASP A 66 -5.27 0.30 -0.02
C ASP A 66 -6.67 0.69 0.48
N ASN A 67 -7.31 1.62 -0.22
CA ASN A 67 -8.63 2.17 0.10
C ASN A 67 -9.79 1.21 -0.24
N TYR A 68 -9.51 0.03 -0.78
CA TYR A 68 -10.50 -1.01 -1.02
C TYR A 68 -10.60 -2.02 0.14
N ASP A 69 -9.75 -1.89 1.14
CA ASP A 69 -9.86 -2.68 2.37
C ASP A 69 -11.19 -2.41 3.10
N PRO A 70 -11.77 -3.42 3.74
CA PRO A 70 -13.00 -3.25 4.48
C PRO A 70 -12.77 -2.51 5.80
N LEU A 71 -13.76 -1.71 6.22
CA LEU A 71 -13.82 -1.22 7.59
C LEU A 71 -13.93 -2.42 8.54
N ARG A 72 -12.88 -2.71 9.32
CA ARG A 72 -12.82 -3.93 10.14
C ARG A 72 -13.72 -3.91 11.36
N LYS A 73 -13.94 -2.72 11.94
CA LYS A 73 -14.74 -2.48 13.14
C LYS A 73 -15.04 -0.99 13.25
N VAL A 74 -15.97 -0.64 14.14
CA VAL A 74 -16.15 0.75 14.57
C VAL A 74 -15.00 1.12 15.50
N TYR A 75 -14.20 2.12 15.11
CA TYR A 75 -13.10 2.63 15.92
C TYR A 75 -13.61 3.67 16.94
N PRO A 76 -12.89 3.91 18.05
CA PRO A 76 -13.34 4.84 19.10
C PRO A 76 -13.59 6.28 18.64
N PHE A 77 -12.97 6.71 17.53
CA PHE A 77 -13.15 8.04 16.96
C PHE A 77 -14.35 8.13 16.01
N LEU A 78 -15.07 7.03 15.78
CA LEU A 78 -16.24 6.99 14.90
C LEU A 78 -17.53 6.90 15.71
N PRO A 79 -18.63 7.49 15.22
CA PRO A 79 -19.93 7.29 15.82
C PRO A 79 -20.40 5.85 15.63
N GLU A 80 -21.24 5.37 16.55
CA GLU A 80 -21.78 4.00 16.54
C GLU A 80 -22.53 3.65 15.24
N SER A 81 -23.08 4.66 14.55
CA SER A 81 -23.72 4.50 13.24
C SER A 81 -22.83 3.83 12.20
N TYR A 82 -21.49 3.93 12.32
CA TYR A 82 -20.57 3.24 11.40
C TYR A 82 -20.61 1.70 11.50
N ALA A 83 -21.33 1.13 12.47
CA ALA A 83 -21.58 -0.30 12.54
C ALA A 83 -22.20 -0.84 11.24
N GLU A 84 -23.06 -0.07 10.56
CA GLU A 84 -23.67 -0.46 9.28
C GLU A 84 -22.67 -0.49 8.09
N HIS A 85 -21.49 0.10 8.28
CA HIS A 85 -20.44 0.21 7.29
C HIS A 85 -19.32 -0.81 7.49
N VAL A 86 -19.32 -1.55 8.59
CA VAL A 86 -18.34 -2.62 8.85
C VAL A 86 -18.42 -3.68 7.76
N GLY A 87 -17.27 -4.09 7.23
CA GLY A 87 -17.15 -5.03 6.11
C GLY A 87 -17.21 -4.38 4.73
N LYS A 88 -17.64 -3.12 4.60
CA LYS A 88 -17.65 -2.39 3.31
C LYS A 88 -16.28 -1.75 3.03
N PRO A 89 -15.85 -1.63 1.76
CA PRO A 89 -14.62 -0.94 1.39
C PRO A 89 -14.58 0.51 1.92
N ILE A 90 -13.46 0.94 2.50
CA ILE A 90 -13.35 2.28 3.07
C ILE A 90 -13.43 3.42 2.03
N SER A 91 -13.26 3.10 0.74
CA SER A 91 -13.52 4.00 -0.39
C SER A 91 -15.01 4.22 -0.68
N GLU A 92 -15.89 3.36 -0.16
CA GLU A 92 -17.32 3.34 -0.49
C GLU A 92 -18.23 3.71 0.70
N ILE A 93 -17.64 4.13 1.81
CA ILE A 93 -18.35 4.56 3.03
C ILE A 93 -18.16 6.08 3.23
N PRO A 94 -19.13 6.76 3.87
CA PRO A 94 -19.13 8.23 3.97
C PRO A 94 -17.95 8.78 4.79
N CYS A 95 -17.52 10.02 4.50
CA CYS A 95 -16.57 10.75 5.35
C CYS A 95 -17.15 10.90 6.77
N PRO A 96 -16.39 10.60 7.84
CA PRO A 96 -16.80 10.91 9.20
C PRO A 96 -17.12 12.40 9.43
N CYS A 97 -16.48 13.27 8.63
CA CYS A 97 -16.63 14.72 8.62
C CYS A 97 -17.77 15.25 7.74
N GLY A 98 -18.30 14.45 6.81
CA GLY A 98 -19.25 14.90 5.78
C GLY A 98 -18.69 15.72 4.60
N GLU A 99 -17.40 16.11 4.61
CA GLU A 99 -16.81 17.01 3.60
C GLU A 99 -16.01 16.28 2.50
N CYS A 100 -15.38 15.15 2.81
CA CYS A 100 -14.58 14.41 1.85
C CYS A 100 -15.42 13.42 1.02
N LYS A 101 -14.92 13.03 -0.15
CA LYS A 101 -15.58 12.07 -1.06
C LYS A 101 -15.91 10.74 -0.40
N SER A 102 -15.03 10.26 0.48
CA SER A 102 -15.20 9.00 1.22
C SER A 102 -14.40 9.03 2.52
N TYR A 103 -14.61 8.02 3.36
CA TYR A 103 -13.78 7.78 4.55
C TYR A 103 -12.30 7.65 4.20
N ALA A 104 -11.96 6.92 3.13
CA ALA A 104 -10.56 6.79 2.70
C ALA A 104 -9.93 8.14 2.35
N GLU A 105 -10.62 8.98 1.58
CA GLU A 105 -10.09 10.29 1.18
C GLU A 105 -9.91 11.24 2.37
N HIS A 106 -10.73 11.10 3.41
CA HIS A 106 -10.60 11.89 4.64
C HIS A 106 -9.24 11.71 5.32
N PHE A 107 -8.74 10.47 5.36
CA PHE A 107 -7.45 10.17 5.98
C PHE A 107 -6.28 10.23 5.00
N LEU A 108 -6.52 9.94 3.72
CA LEU A 108 -5.48 9.95 2.70
C LEU A 108 -5.06 11.36 2.28
N THR A 109 -6.01 12.29 2.10
CA THR A 109 -5.73 13.64 1.57
C THR A 109 -4.70 14.40 2.41
N PRO A 110 -4.86 14.53 3.74
CA PRO A 110 -3.89 15.25 4.57
C PRO A 110 -2.50 14.61 4.55
N PHE A 111 -2.43 13.29 4.39
CA PHE A 111 -1.16 12.57 4.28
C PHE A 111 -0.44 12.92 2.98
N LEU A 112 -1.14 12.90 1.84
CA LEU A 112 -0.56 13.27 0.54
C LEU A 112 -0.10 14.74 0.52
N GLU A 113 -0.88 15.65 1.11
CA GLU A 113 -0.47 17.05 1.28
C GLU A 113 0.79 17.19 2.16
N GLY A 114 0.92 16.32 3.17
CA GLY A 114 2.11 16.23 4.00
C GLY A 114 3.35 15.80 3.21
N LEU A 115 3.21 14.81 2.32
CA LEU A 115 4.29 14.36 1.44
C LEU A 115 4.72 15.46 0.46
N GLU A 116 3.76 16.18 -0.11
CA GLU A 116 4.01 17.31 -1.01
C GLU A 116 4.87 18.39 -0.32
N LYS A 117 4.53 18.73 0.93
CA LYS A 117 5.31 19.70 1.74
C LYS A 117 6.73 19.23 2.06
N LEU A 118 6.97 17.92 2.08
CA LEU A 118 8.29 17.32 2.28
C LEU A 118 9.07 17.16 0.97
N GLY A 119 8.49 17.52 -0.17
CA GLY A 119 9.11 17.33 -1.49
C GLY A 119 9.18 15.86 -1.92
N ILE A 120 8.26 15.03 -1.42
CA ILE A 120 8.16 13.60 -1.70
C ILE A 120 6.97 13.39 -2.65
N HIS A 121 7.25 12.98 -3.89
CA HIS A 121 6.25 12.94 -4.96
C HIS A 121 6.12 11.55 -5.61
N PRO A 122 5.61 10.53 -4.87
CA PRO A 122 5.32 9.24 -5.46
C PRO A 122 4.12 9.34 -6.42
N LYS A 123 4.09 8.48 -7.44
CA LYS A 123 2.89 8.27 -8.24
C LYS A 123 1.86 7.50 -7.42
N VAL A 124 0.77 8.17 -7.06
CA VAL A 124 -0.31 7.61 -6.23
C VAL A 124 -1.26 6.76 -7.06
N TYR A 125 -1.51 5.53 -6.60
CA TYR A 125 -2.57 4.66 -7.08
C TYR A 125 -3.56 4.38 -5.95
N ARG A 126 -4.84 4.30 -6.30
CA ARG A 126 -5.91 3.91 -5.38
C ARG A 126 -6.39 2.50 -5.71
N ALA A 127 -6.38 1.61 -4.73
CA ALA A 127 -6.74 0.21 -4.94
C ALA A 127 -8.15 0.08 -5.54
N ASP A 128 -9.14 0.83 -5.06
CA ASP A 128 -10.52 0.76 -5.55
C ASP A 128 -10.61 1.05 -7.06
N GLU A 129 -9.89 2.07 -7.55
CA GLU A 129 -9.80 2.40 -8.97
C GLU A 129 -9.12 1.28 -9.77
N LEU A 130 -8.06 0.67 -9.22
CA LEU A 130 -7.36 -0.44 -9.89
C LEU A 130 -8.21 -1.70 -9.99
N TYR A 131 -8.96 -2.03 -8.94
CA TYR A 131 -9.93 -3.13 -8.95
C TYR A 131 -11.07 -2.86 -9.93
N LYS A 132 -11.71 -1.69 -9.85
CA LYS A 132 -12.87 -1.31 -10.69
C LYS A 132 -12.54 -1.20 -12.18
N SER A 133 -11.32 -0.76 -12.52
CA SER A 133 -10.84 -0.70 -13.91
C SER A 133 -10.50 -2.07 -14.50
N GLY A 134 -10.51 -3.13 -13.70
CA GLY A 134 -10.18 -4.49 -14.14
C GLY A 134 -8.69 -4.74 -14.30
N ARG A 135 -7.80 -3.82 -13.87
CA ARG A 135 -6.34 -3.98 -13.97
C ARG A 135 -5.84 -5.27 -13.32
N PHE A 136 -6.50 -5.71 -12.23
CA PHE A 136 -6.12 -6.90 -11.50
C PHE A 136 -6.83 -8.20 -11.93
N VAL A 137 -7.70 -8.17 -12.95
CA VAL A 137 -8.49 -9.36 -13.35
C VAL A 137 -7.62 -10.58 -13.63
N GLU A 138 -6.55 -10.42 -14.40
CA GLU A 138 -5.67 -11.56 -14.74
C GLU A 138 -4.88 -12.07 -13.53
N ALA A 139 -4.47 -11.17 -12.63
CA ALA A 139 -3.82 -11.56 -11.37
C ALA A 139 -4.80 -12.29 -10.43
N ILE A 140 -6.05 -11.83 -10.33
CA ILE A 140 -7.10 -12.47 -9.53
C ILE A 140 -7.38 -13.88 -10.08
N LYS A 141 -7.55 -14.03 -11.40
CA LYS A 141 -7.70 -15.34 -12.04
C LYS A 141 -6.52 -16.26 -11.75
N ALA A 142 -5.29 -15.76 -11.87
CA ALA A 142 -4.10 -16.53 -11.57
C ALA A 142 -4.07 -17.00 -10.10
N ALA A 143 -4.44 -16.13 -9.16
CA ALA A 143 -4.54 -16.48 -7.74
C ALA A 143 -5.61 -17.56 -7.49
N LEU A 144 -6.78 -17.44 -8.12
CA LEU A 144 -7.85 -18.44 -8.03
C LEU A 144 -7.44 -19.80 -8.61
N ILE A 145 -6.76 -19.81 -9.77
CA ILE A 145 -6.22 -21.04 -10.38
C ILE A 145 -5.17 -21.68 -9.49
N LYS A 146 -4.29 -20.87 -8.88
CA LYS A 146 -3.19 -21.33 -8.02
C LYS A 146 -3.57 -21.40 -6.54
N ARG A 147 -4.86 -21.51 -6.23
CA ARG A 147 -5.38 -21.48 -4.86
C ARG A 147 -4.69 -22.49 -3.94
N ASP A 148 -4.48 -23.72 -4.40
CA ASP A 148 -3.85 -24.77 -3.59
C ASP A 148 -2.36 -24.52 -3.36
N ASP A 149 -1.65 -23.96 -4.35
CA ASP A 149 -0.25 -23.56 -4.19
C ASP A 149 -0.13 -22.44 -3.15
N ILE A 150 -1.02 -21.45 -3.19
CA ILE A 150 -1.05 -20.36 -2.21
C ILE A 150 -1.36 -20.92 -0.81
N ALA A 151 -2.35 -21.81 -0.69
CA ALA A 151 -2.70 -22.47 0.57
C ALA A 151 -1.50 -23.24 1.16
N LYS A 152 -0.76 -23.96 0.31
CA LYS A 152 0.46 -24.68 0.71
C LYS A 152 1.53 -23.71 1.22
N ILE A 153 1.81 -22.63 0.48
CA ILE A 153 2.78 -21.60 0.90
C ILE A 153 2.36 -20.97 2.24
N LEU A 154 1.08 -20.64 2.42
CA LEU A 154 0.58 -20.10 3.69
C LEU A 154 0.85 -21.05 4.86
N LYS A 155 0.63 -22.35 4.67
CA LYS A 155 0.95 -23.37 5.67
C LYS A 155 2.44 -23.46 5.95
N GLU A 156 3.27 -23.51 4.91
CA GLU A 156 4.72 -23.65 5.05
C GLU A 156 5.37 -22.44 5.73
N VAL A 157 4.93 -21.22 5.40
CA VAL A 157 5.55 -19.99 5.89
C VAL A 157 4.98 -19.53 7.22
N SER A 158 3.65 -19.60 7.40
CA SER A 158 2.97 -19.07 8.59
C SER A 158 2.38 -20.13 9.52
N GLY A 159 2.42 -21.41 9.14
CA GLY A 159 1.78 -22.49 9.89
C GLY A 159 0.25 -22.46 9.83
N LYS A 160 -0.35 -21.56 9.04
CA LYS A 160 -1.79 -21.39 8.93
C LYS A 160 -2.39 -22.48 8.03
N ASP A 161 -3.12 -23.41 8.62
CA ASP A 161 -4.00 -24.31 7.87
C ASP A 161 -5.26 -23.55 7.44
N VAL A 162 -5.52 -23.54 6.13
CA VAL A 162 -6.74 -22.97 5.56
C VAL A 162 -7.79 -24.05 5.34
N LEU A 163 -9.06 -23.67 5.46
CA LEU A 163 -10.18 -24.59 5.26
C LEU A 163 -10.28 -25.04 3.80
N PRO A 164 -10.85 -26.22 3.50
CA PRO A 164 -11.03 -26.70 2.12
C PRO A 164 -11.78 -25.73 1.20
N GLU A 165 -12.70 -24.94 1.73
CA GLU A 165 -13.48 -23.92 1.03
C GLU A 165 -12.82 -22.53 0.97
N TRP A 166 -11.65 -22.36 1.58
CA TRP A 166 -10.94 -21.08 1.59
C TRP A 166 -10.62 -20.61 0.16
N SER A 167 -10.82 -19.33 -0.10
CA SER A 167 -10.48 -18.67 -1.36
C SER A 167 -9.44 -17.56 -1.11
N PRO A 168 -8.44 -17.38 -2.01
CA PRO A 168 -7.51 -16.26 -1.96
C PRO A 168 -8.15 -14.93 -2.38
N PHE A 169 -9.42 -14.95 -2.78
CA PHE A 169 -10.19 -13.78 -3.19
C PHE A 169 -11.48 -13.70 -2.37
N ASN A 170 -11.75 -12.51 -1.83
CA ASN A 170 -13.00 -12.19 -1.15
C ASN A 170 -13.81 -11.24 -2.04
N PRO A 171 -14.92 -11.70 -2.65
CA PRO A 171 -15.73 -10.90 -3.56
C PRO A 171 -16.45 -9.74 -2.87
#